data_AF-A0A938EW45-F1
#
_entry.id   AF-A0A938EW45-F1
#
_cell.length_a   1.000
_cell.length_b   1.000
_cell.length_c   1.000
_cell.angle_alpha   90.00
_cell.angle_beta   90.00
_cell.angle_gamma   90.00
#
_symmetry.space_group_name_H-M   'P 1'
#
loop_
_entity.id
_entity.type
_entity.pdbx_description
1 polymer ?
#
loop_
_entity_poly.entity_id
_entity_poly.type
_entity_poly.pdbx_seq_one_letter_code
_entity_poly.pdbx_strand_id
1 'polypeptide(L)'
;MLRERELKLGKLDAFRMELFNVFESGARILLDEYPPFNKTSNDHNSSPHLVIVGMGHIGENLIVNATRKWLDRSKNNSGLLRFSLIDKEAVKKKESLYLRYPKLKKVCDLMPVEADIRTLEFNQTKFIFNEQVQSGVTIVYICMDNDLDALRAGLAIRQQFMALDTPIVISMIQDKGPAILLKGGEDKQDIFNNLHIFGILEHTCTPDLISRCTYEILARAIHADYV
;
A
#
# COMPACT_ATOMS: atom_id res chain seq x y z
N MET A 1 -11.55 -48.37 -20.89
CA MET A 1 -12.49 -47.41 -21.50
C MET A 1 -12.62 -46.05 -20.78
N LEU A 2 -12.06 -45.82 -19.59
CA LEU A 2 -11.96 -44.44 -19.03
C LEU A 2 -10.76 -43.64 -19.58
N ARG A 3 -9.66 -44.32 -19.94
CA ARG A 3 -8.42 -43.69 -20.43
C ARG A 3 -8.53 -43.00 -21.80
N GLU A 4 -9.49 -43.41 -22.63
CA GLU A 4 -9.74 -42.76 -23.94
C GLU A 4 -10.63 -41.52 -23.84
N ARG A 5 -11.37 -41.33 -22.74
CA ARG A 5 -12.20 -40.13 -22.53
C ARG A 5 -11.40 -38.95 -21.98
N GLU A 6 -10.27 -39.18 -21.32
CA GLU A 6 -9.36 -38.11 -20.88
C GLU A 6 -8.61 -37.46 -22.04
N LEU A 7 -8.25 -38.23 -23.07
CA LEU A 7 -7.56 -37.73 -24.27
C LEU A 7 -8.43 -36.87 -25.20
N LYS A 8 -9.77 -36.94 -25.10
CA LYS A 8 -10.69 -36.07 -25.86
C LYS A 8 -10.96 -34.72 -25.20
N LEU A 9 -10.56 -34.51 -23.95
CA LEU A 9 -10.67 -33.22 -23.26
C LEU A 9 -9.50 -32.26 -23.57
N GLY A 10 -8.44 -32.74 -24.23
CA GLY A 10 -7.29 -31.93 -24.65
C GLY A 10 -7.54 -30.99 -25.85
N LYS A 11 -8.81 -30.73 -26.21
CA LYS A 11 -9.18 -29.88 -27.36
C LYS A 11 -10.36 -28.94 -27.09
N LEU A 12 -10.55 -28.58 -25.82
CA LEU A 12 -11.18 -27.30 -25.49
C LEU A 12 -10.03 -26.41 -25.03
N ASP A 13 -9.87 -25.24 -25.63
CA ASP A 13 -9.10 -24.15 -25.01
C ASP A 13 -9.74 -23.91 -23.65
N ALA A 14 -9.22 -24.60 -22.64
CA ALA A 14 -9.69 -24.52 -21.29
C ALA A 14 -9.25 -23.16 -20.79
N PHE A 15 -10.13 -22.17 -20.87
CA PHE A 15 -9.98 -20.89 -20.24
C PHE A 15 -9.72 -21.12 -18.74
N ARG A 16 -8.47 -20.94 -18.30
CA ARG A 16 -8.05 -21.17 -16.90
C ARG A 16 -8.11 -19.83 -16.18
N MET A 17 -9.04 -19.72 -15.23
CA MET A 17 -9.16 -18.56 -14.36
C MET A 17 -8.24 -18.71 -13.16
N GLU A 18 -7.36 -17.73 -12.95
CA GLU A 18 -6.61 -17.58 -11.71
C GLU A 18 -7.12 -16.36 -10.93
N LEU A 19 -7.37 -16.57 -9.64
CA LEU A 19 -7.77 -15.49 -8.73
C LEU A 19 -6.49 -14.85 -8.18
N PHE A 20 -6.22 -13.62 -8.60
CA PHE A 20 -5.13 -12.80 -8.07
C PHE A 20 -5.70 -11.67 -7.20
N ASN A 21 -5.06 -11.42 -6.07
CA ASN A 21 -5.47 -10.34 -5.19
C ASN A 21 -4.79 -9.02 -5.62
N VAL A 22 -5.51 -8.21 -6.40
CA VAL A 22 -5.07 -6.87 -6.84
C VAL A 22 -4.56 -6.00 -5.70
N PHE A 23 -5.14 -6.11 -4.50
CA PHE A 23 -4.74 -5.29 -3.36
C PHE A 23 -3.45 -5.78 -2.71
N GLU A 24 -3.20 -7.09 -2.68
CA GLU A 24 -1.92 -7.62 -2.19
C GLU A 24 -0.78 -7.25 -3.14
N SER A 25 -0.95 -7.52 -4.44
CA SER A 25 0.04 -7.17 -5.46
C SER A 25 0.27 -5.66 -5.51
N GLY A 26 -0.81 -4.87 -5.47
CA GLY A 26 -0.75 -3.41 -5.46
C GLY A 26 0.03 -2.88 -4.27
N ALA A 27 -0.22 -3.40 -3.05
CA ALA A 27 0.54 -3.01 -1.87
C ALA A 27 2.03 -3.34 -1.98
N ARG A 28 2.40 -4.46 -2.60
CA ARG A 28 3.82 -4.82 -2.80
C ARG A 28 4.51 -3.86 -3.75
N ILE A 29 3.91 -3.61 -4.92
CA ILE A 29 4.44 -2.68 -5.93
C ILE A 29 4.55 -1.26 -5.34
N LEU A 30 3.50 -0.80 -4.65
CA LEU A 30 3.47 0.50 -4.00
C LEU A 30 4.63 0.66 -2.99
N LEU A 31 4.93 -0.38 -2.20
CA LEU A 31 6.07 -0.38 -1.28
C LEU A 31 7.44 -0.45 -1.96
N ASP A 32 7.52 -0.95 -3.20
CA ASP A 32 8.76 -0.97 -3.98
C ASP A 32 9.03 0.38 -4.64
N GLU A 33 7.99 1.03 -5.18
CA GLU A 33 8.10 2.36 -5.79
C GLU A 33 8.29 3.47 -4.76
N TYR A 34 7.54 3.40 -3.65
CA TYR A 34 7.59 4.39 -2.59
C TYR A 34 7.98 3.71 -1.27
N PRO A 35 9.25 3.32 -1.09
CA PRO A 35 9.68 2.57 0.09
C PRO A 35 9.74 3.46 1.34
N PRO A 36 9.15 3.03 2.48
CA PRO A 36 9.18 3.78 3.73
C PRO A 36 10.53 3.72 4.45
N PHE A 37 11.47 2.90 3.95
CA PHE A 37 12.67 2.48 4.69
C PHE A 37 13.94 3.27 4.34
N ASN A 38 13.87 4.22 3.39
CA ASN A 38 15.07 4.84 2.79
C ASN A 38 15.49 6.17 3.46
N LYS A 39 14.66 6.77 4.33
CA LYS A 39 14.89 8.10 4.94
C LYS A 39 15.43 8.07 6.38
N THR A 40 16.00 6.98 6.89
CA THR A 40 16.66 7.01 8.21
C THR A 40 17.99 7.77 8.11
N SER A 41 17.91 9.08 8.26
CA SER A 41 19.00 10.06 8.32
C SER A 41 20.10 9.61 9.28
N ASN A 42 21.23 9.07 8.79
CA ASN A 42 22.51 8.74 9.49
C ASN A 42 22.47 8.14 10.91
N ASP A 43 21.29 7.86 11.43
CA ASP A 43 20.98 7.40 12.75
C ASP A 43 20.31 6.06 12.51
N HIS A 44 21.16 5.05 12.32
CA HIS A 44 20.84 3.66 12.01
C HIS A 44 19.88 2.99 13.03
N ASN A 45 19.38 3.76 13.99
CA ASN A 45 18.59 3.33 15.13
C ASN A 45 17.13 3.83 15.15
N SER A 46 16.74 4.72 14.23
CA SER A 46 15.36 5.24 14.22
C SER A 46 14.43 4.32 13.41
N SER A 47 13.48 3.67 14.08
CA SER A 47 12.49 2.83 13.40
C SER A 47 11.56 3.69 12.51
N PRO A 48 11.31 3.26 11.26
CA PRO A 48 10.43 3.97 10.34
C PRO A 48 9.04 4.14 10.96
N HIS A 49 8.43 5.29 10.68
CA HIS A 49 7.05 5.56 11.04
C HIS A 49 6.26 5.84 9.77
N LEU A 50 5.26 4.99 9.52
CA LEU A 50 4.33 5.10 8.41
C LEU A 50 3.00 5.64 8.92
N VAL A 51 2.40 6.57 8.20
CA VAL A 51 1.00 6.94 8.42
C VAL A 51 0.15 6.24 7.37
N ILE A 52 -0.88 5.51 7.80
CA ILE A 52 -1.87 4.87 6.93
C ILE A 52 -3.22 5.54 7.18
N VAL A 53 -3.79 6.11 6.12
CA VAL A 53 -5.08 6.83 6.17
C VAL A 53 -6.10 6.03 5.39
N GLY A 54 -7.14 5.56 6.08
CA GLY A 54 -8.06 4.58 5.55
C GLY A 54 -7.49 3.17 5.65
N MET A 55 -8.27 2.28 6.27
CA MET A 55 -7.92 0.88 6.44
C MET A 55 -8.91 0.01 5.66
N GLY A 56 -8.91 0.21 4.33
CA GLY A 56 -9.56 -0.67 3.36
C GLY A 56 -8.67 -1.86 3.00
N HIS A 57 -8.95 -2.51 1.87
CA HIS A 57 -8.17 -3.67 1.42
C HIS A 57 -6.69 -3.34 1.17
N ILE A 58 -6.40 -2.19 0.55
CA ILE A 58 -5.02 -1.80 0.26
C ILE A 58 -4.23 -1.42 1.52
N GLY A 59 -4.84 -0.69 2.45
CA GLY A 59 -4.21 -0.29 3.72
C GLY A 59 -3.84 -1.49 4.60
N GLU A 60 -4.70 -2.50 4.66
CA GLU A 60 -4.40 -3.75 5.35
C GLU A 60 -3.22 -4.49 4.72
N ASN A 61 -3.25 -4.65 3.39
CA ASN A 61 -2.18 -5.32 2.66
C ASN A 61 -0.86 -4.54 2.79
N LEU A 62 -0.89 -3.20 2.85
CA LEU A 62 0.30 -2.38 3.09
C LEU A 62 0.92 -2.67 4.44
N ILE A 63 0.15 -2.67 5.53
CA ILE A 63 0.69 -2.94 6.87
C ILE A 63 1.33 -4.33 6.92
N VAL A 64 0.66 -5.34 6.38
CA VAL A 64 1.17 -6.71 6.36
C VAL A 64 2.46 -6.81 5.53
N ASN A 65 2.47 -6.28 4.31
CA ASN A 65 3.64 -6.40 3.42
C ASN A 65 4.80 -5.51 3.88
N ALA A 66 4.55 -4.32 4.42
CA ALA A 66 5.58 -3.45 4.98
C ALA A 66 6.23 -4.10 6.21
N THR A 67 5.43 -4.72 7.08
CA THR A 67 5.96 -5.44 8.25
C THR A 67 6.82 -6.64 7.84
N ARG A 68 6.42 -7.38 6.80
CA ARG A 68 7.23 -8.47 6.22
C ARG A 68 8.55 -7.94 5.67
N LYS A 69 8.52 -6.91 4.82
CA LYS A 69 9.73 -6.27 4.26
C LYS A 69 10.65 -5.73 5.36
N TRP A 70 10.09 -5.19 6.43
CA TRP A 70 10.87 -4.72 7.58
C TRP A 70 11.58 -5.86 8.31
N LEU A 71 10.90 -6.98 8.54
CA LEU A 71 11.49 -8.15 9.18
C LEU A 71 12.66 -8.72 8.35
N ASP A 72 12.52 -8.76 7.02
CA ASP A 72 13.57 -9.24 6.13
C ASP A 72 14.82 -8.34 6.13
N ARG A 73 14.62 -7.02 6.34
CA ARG A 73 15.68 -6.02 6.45
C ARG A 73 16.31 -5.95 7.85
N SER A 74 15.50 -6.00 8.91
CA SER A 74 15.92 -5.91 10.31
C SER A 74 16.50 -7.24 10.78
N LYS A 75 17.71 -7.57 10.31
CA LYS A 75 18.33 -8.86 10.61
C LYS A 75 18.92 -8.99 12.00
N ASN A 76 18.97 -7.96 12.88
CA ASN A 76 19.43 -8.18 14.26
C ASN A 76 19.20 -7.10 15.33
N ASN A 77 18.63 -5.91 15.06
CA ASN A 77 18.33 -4.96 16.16
C ASN A 77 17.52 -3.71 15.79
N SER A 78 16.71 -3.74 14.73
CA SER A 78 15.91 -2.56 14.39
C SER A 78 14.58 -2.63 15.16
N GLY A 79 14.26 -1.58 15.92
CA GLY A 79 13.05 -1.51 16.73
C GLY A 79 11.76 -1.72 15.93
N LEU A 80 10.61 -1.78 16.64
CA LEU A 80 9.32 -2.03 16.02
C LEU A 80 9.01 -1.04 14.87
N LEU A 81 8.51 -1.54 13.75
CA LEU A 81 7.99 -0.70 12.67
C LEU A 81 6.77 0.05 13.20
N ARG A 82 6.77 1.39 13.14
CA ARG A 82 5.68 2.19 13.70
C ARG A 82 4.67 2.53 12.62
N PHE A 83 3.39 2.43 12.98
CA PHE A 83 2.28 2.84 12.14
C PHE A 83 1.34 3.75 12.93
N SER A 84 0.96 4.88 12.36
CA SER A 84 -0.26 5.60 12.76
C SER A 84 -1.38 5.19 11.81
N LEU A 85 -2.42 4.57 12.34
CA LEU A 85 -3.59 4.12 11.58
C LEU A 85 -4.75 5.09 11.78
N ILE A 86 -5.06 5.89 10.76
CA ILE A 86 -6.13 6.88 10.79
C ILE A 86 -7.35 6.32 10.06
N ASP A 87 -8.42 6.04 10.80
CA ASP A 87 -9.68 5.54 10.25
C ASP A 87 -10.81 5.79 11.25
N LYS A 88 -12.04 5.97 10.78
CA LYS A 88 -13.22 6.13 11.66
C LYS A 88 -13.43 4.96 12.63
N GLU A 89 -12.95 3.77 12.27
CA GLU A 89 -13.04 2.53 13.07
C GLU A 89 -11.63 1.96 13.34
N ALA A 90 -10.62 2.82 13.50
CA ALA A 90 -9.21 2.41 13.59
C ALA A 90 -8.94 1.37 14.69
N VAL A 91 -9.56 1.48 15.87
CA VAL A 91 -9.36 0.53 16.97
C VAL A 91 -9.87 -0.86 16.57
N LYS A 92 -11.13 -0.92 16.12
CA LYS A 92 -11.79 -2.16 15.69
C LYS A 92 -11.04 -2.81 14.52
N LYS A 93 -10.59 -2.03 13.55
CA LYS A 93 -9.85 -2.55 12.39
C LYS A 93 -8.46 -3.06 12.77
N LYS A 94 -7.75 -2.38 13.69
CA LYS A 94 -6.50 -2.88 14.28
C LYS A 94 -6.70 -4.23 14.97
N GLU A 95 -7.73 -4.36 15.80
CA GLU A 95 -8.03 -5.61 16.51
C GLU A 95 -8.33 -6.73 15.53
N SER A 96 -9.16 -6.47 14.53
CA SER A 96 -9.47 -7.41 13.45
C SER A 96 -8.22 -7.87 12.69
N LEU A 97 -7.32 -6.94 12.36
CA LEU A 97 -6.04 -7.25 11.70
C LEU A 97 -5.17 -8.15 12.58
N TYR A 98 -5.07 -7.85 13.87
CA TYR A 98 -4.27 -8.63 14.81
C TYR A 98 -4.83 -10.03 15.09
N LEU A 99 -6.14 -10.22 14.97
CA LEU A 99 -6.74 -11.56 15.02
C LEU A 99 -6.35 -12.38 13.78
N ARG A 100 -6.35 -11.77 12.59
CA ARG A 100 -5.92 -12.42 11.33
C ARG A 100 -4.41 -12.66 11.26
N TYR A 101 -3.61 -11.73 11.78
CA TYR A 101 -2.15 -11.80 11.72
C TYR A 101 -1.51 -11.58 13.11
N PRO A 102 -1.59 -12.57 14.03
CA PRO A 102 -1.14 -12.41 15.42
C PRO A 102 0.36 -12.06 15.56
N LYS A 103 1.18 -12.46 14.59
CA LYS A 103 2.62 -12.18 14.57
C LYS A 103 2.95 -10.70 14.42
N LEU A 104 2.04 -9.87 13.87
CA LEU A 104 2.27 -8.43 13.68
C LEU A 104 2.59 -7.72 15.00
N LYS A 105 1.92 -8.10 16.09
CA LYS A 105 2.13 -7.51 17.43
C LYS A 105 3.59 -7.55 17.92
N LYS A 106 4.42 -8.44 17.36
CA LYS A 106 5.83 -8.59 17.75
C LYS A 106 6.79 -7.79 16.88
N VAL A 107 6.34 -7.28 15.74
CA VAL A 107 7.19 -6.69 14.70
C VAL A 107 6.83 -5.23 14.42
N CYS A 108 5.56 -4.88 14.61
CA CYS A 108 5.10 -3.51 14.44
C CYS A 108 4.33 -3.00 15.66
N ASP A 109 4.43 -1.69 15.87
CA ASP A 109 3.55 -0.93 16.74
C ASP A 109 2.50 -0.21 15.87
N LEU A 110 1.22 -0.55 16.07
CA LEU A 110 0.11 -0.02 15.31
C LEU A 110 -0.74 0.85 16.24
N MET A 111 -0.55 2.17 16.15
CA MET A 111 -1.25 3.17 16.93
C MET A 111 -2.53 3.59 16.20
N PRO A 112 -3.73 3.21 16.68
CA PRO A 112 -4.98 3.62 16.07
C PRO A 112 -5.29 5.07 16.43
N VAL A 113 -5.80 5.82 15.45
CA VAL A 113 -6.27 7.19 15.58
C VAL A 113 -7.65 7.26 14.96
N GLU A 114 -8.68 7.32 15.80
CA GLU A 114 -10.06 7.38 15.33
C GLU A 114 -10.42 8.79 14.86
N ALA A 115 -10.58 8.94 13.55
CA ALA A 115 -10.97 10.18 12.93
C ALA A 115 -11.76 9.91 11.65
N ASP A 116 -12.83 10.68 11.42
CA ASP A 116 -13.54 10.66 10.15
C ASP A 116 -12.97 11.74 9.23
N ILE A 117 -12.24 11.30 8.22
CA ILE A 117 -11.50 12.16 7.28
C ILE A 117 -12.44 13.00 6.40
N ARG A 118 -13.73 12.64 6.35
CA ARG A 118 -14.74 13.35 5.56
C ARG A 118 -15.29 14.57 6.28
N THR A 119 -14.97 14.75 7.55
CA THR A 119 -15.55 15.83 8.34
C THR A 119 -14.71 17.10 8.26
N LEU A 120 -15.33 18.25 8.49
CA LEU A 120 -14.66 19.54 8.43
C LEU A 120 -13.60 19.66 9.55
N GLU A 121 -13.85 19.01 10.68
CA GLU A 121 -12.94 18.94 11.82
C GLU A 121 -11.60 18.32 11.42
N PHE A 122 -11.60 17.28 10.58
CA PHE A 122 -10.36 16.70 10.06
C PHE A 122 -9.54 17.72 9.24
N ASN A 123 -10.22 18.51 8.40
CA ASN A 123 -9.56 19.53 7.57
C ASN A 123 -8.96 20.68 8.41
N GLN A 124 -9.53 20.95 9.58
CA GLN A 124 -9.12 22.07 10.45
C GLN A 124 -8.15 21.67 11.56
N THR A 125 -7.99 20.38 11.85
CA THR A 125 -7.26 19.92 13.02
C THR A 125 -5.77 19.73 12.73
N LYS A 126 -4.95 20.66 13.24
CA LYS A 126 -3.51 20.42 13.51
C LYS A 126 -3.28 19.32 14.58
N PHE A 127 -4.33 18.89 15.26
CA PHE A 127 -4.29 18.07 16.46
C PHE A 127 -4.04 16.58 16.20
N ILE A 128 -4.42 16.06 15.03
CA ILE A 128 -4.26 14.62 14.70
C ILE A 128 -2.78 14.28 14.51
N PHE A 129 -2.03 15.22 13.94
CA PHE A 129 -0.60 15.13 13.76
C PHE A 129 0.08 16.13 14.69
N ASN A 130 0.19 15.79 15.98
CA ASN A 130 1.01 16.56 16.90
C ASN A 130 2.50 16.51 16.45
N GLU A 131 3.34 17.39 17.00
CA GLU A 131 4.78 17.43 16.65
C GLU A 131 5.50 16.08 16.85
N GLN A 132 5.03 15.24 17.78
CA GLN A 132 5.55 13.89 18.01
C GLN A 132 5.20 12.89 16.90
N VAL A 133 3.97 12.94 16.38
CA VAL A 133 3.54 12.10 15.25
C VAL A 133 4.21 12.56 13.98
N GLN A 134 4.40 13.88 13.80
CA GLN A 134 5.08 14.44 12.64
C GLN A 134 6.59 14.16 12.63
N SER A 135 7.23 14.15 13.81
CA SER A 135 8.66 13.88 13.95
C SER A 135 8.97 12.42 13.64
N GLY A 136 9.59 12.18 12.48
CA GLY A 136 10.04 10.85 12.06
C GLY A 136 9.07 10.10 11.15
N VAL A 137 7.99 10.74 10.66
CA VAL A 137 7.18 10.16 9.58
C VAL A 137 8.02 10.05 8.32
N THR A 138 8.18 8.82 7.87
CA THR A 138 8.94 8.48 6.66
C THR A 138 8.11 8.63 5.40
N ILE A 139 6.81 8.33 5.48
CA ILE A 139 5.86 8.39 4.37
C ILE A 139 4.42 8.33 4.89
N VAL A 140 3.50 8.93 4.13
CA VAL A 140 2.05 8.80 4.33
C VAL A 140 1.45 8.03 3.15
N TYR A 141 0.68 6.98 3.42
CA TYR A 141 -0.15 6.30 2.43
C TYR A 141 -1.62 6.57 2.69
N ILE A 142 -2.35 6.90 1.63
CA ILE A 142 -3.78 7.18 1.68
C ILE A 142 -4.49 6.10 0.88
N CYS A 143 -5.33 5.36 1.58
CA CYS A 143 -5.81 4.03 1.25
C CYS A 143 -7.33 3.94 1.46
N MET A 144 -8.04 4.94 0.96
CA MET A 144 -9.50 5.03 1.08
C MET A 144 -10.16 4.16 0.00
N ASP A 145 -11.29 3.54 0.33
CA ASP A 145 -12.04 2.72 -0.65
C ASP A 145 -12.69 3.59 -1.76
N ASN A 146 -12.90 4.88 -1.50
CA ASN A 146 -13.42 5.84 -2.45
C ASN A 146 -12.32 6.80 -2.92
N ASP A 147 -12.05 6.80 -4.22
CA ASP A 147 -11.02 7.60 -4.88
C ASP A 147 -11.13 9.11 -4.62
N LEU A 148 -12.35 9.65 -4.55
CA LEU A 148 -12.58 11.07 -4.29
C LEU A 148 -12.29 11.42 -2.82
N ASP A 149 -12.64 10.54 -1.89
CA ASP A 149 -12.30 10.70 -0.48
C ASP A 149 -10.79 10.54 -0.26
N ALA A 150 -10.12 9.66 -1.02
CA ALA A 150 -8.66 9.52 -1.02
C ALA A 150 -7.98 10.83 -1.45
N LEU A 151 -8.46 11.46 -2.52
CA LEU A 151 -7.92 12.73 -3.01
C LEU A 151 -8.14 13.87 -2.02
N ARG A 152 -9.34 13.98 -1.44
CA ARG A 152 -9.65 14.98 -0.41
C ARG A 152 -8.75 14.82 0.81
N ALA A 153 -8.61 13.59 1.30
CA ALA A 153 -7.72 13.25 2.40
C ALA A 153 -6.27 13.67 2.09
N GLY A 154 -5.78 13.39 0.88
CA GLY A 154 -4.41 13.73 0.48
C GLY A 154 -4.15 15.21 0.43
N LEU A 155 -5.09 15.99 -0.06
CA LEU A 155 -4.98 17.45 -0.05
C LEU A 155 -5.02 18.02 1.37
N ALA A 156 -5.91 17.51 2.23
CA ALA A 156 -6.02 17.95 3.62
C ALA A 156 -4.75 17.63 4.42
N ILE A 157 -4.24 16.41 4.31
CA ILE A 157 -3.00 15.98 4.98
C ILE A 157 -1.82 16.78 4.45
N ARG A 158 -1.72 16.99 3.13
CA ARG A 158 -0.64 17.78 2.56
C ARG A 158 -0.58 19.19 3.15
N GLN A 159 -1.72 19.85 3.35
CA GLN A 159 -1.76 21.17 3.99
C GLN A 159 -1.17 21.16 5.40
N GLN A 160 -1.34 20.05 6.14
CA GLN A 160 -0.80 19.88 7.49
C GLN A 160 0.69 19.53 7.50
N PHE A 161 1.15 18.80 6.48
CA PHE A 161 2.56 18.41 6.29
C PHE A 161 3.36 19.39 5.42
N MET A 162 2.85 20.60 5.12
CA MET A 162 3.53 21.56 4.22
C MET A 162 4.97 21.90 4.64
N ALA A 163 5.28 21.86 5.94
CA ALA A 163 6.62 22.13 6.46
C ALA A 163 7.59 20.93 6.35
N LEU A 164 7.08 19.74 5.97
CA LEU A 164 7.82 18.49 5.92
C LEU A 164 7.88 17.99 4.48
N ASP A 165 9.07 17.64 4.01
CA ASP A 165 9.29 16.99 2.70
C ASP A 165 8.93 15.49 2.74
N THR A 166 7.91 15.12 3.52
CA THR A 166 7.45 13.74 3.66
C THR A 166 6.61 13.38 2.44
N PRO A 167 6.93 12.28 1.73
CA PRO A 167 6.11 11.84 0.60
C PRO A 167 4.73 11.40 1.08
N ILE A 168 3.71 11.75 0.31
CA ILE A 168 2.31 11.39 0.50
C ILE A 168 1.87 10.65 -0.77
N VAL A 169 1.46 9.40 -0.64
CA VAL A 169 1.04 8.58 -1.78
C VAL A 169 -0.44 8.22 -1.65
N ILE A 170 -1.25 8.67 -2.60
CA ILE A 170 -2.67 8.39 -2.69
C ILE A 170 -2.86 7.15 -3.54
N SER A 171 -3.35 6.07 -2.92
CA SER A 171 -3.74 4.84 -3.62
C SER A 171 -5.18 4.97 -4.11
N MET A 172 -5.39 4.75 -5.40
CA MET A 172 -6.69 4.79 -6.06
C MET A 172 -6.93 3.47 -6.80
N ILE A 173 -8.19 3.05 -6.95
CA ILE A 173 -8.50 1.81 -7.68
C ILE A 173 -8.19 1.99 -9.17
N GLN A 174 -8.57 3.12 -9.75
CA GLN A 174 -8.25 3.50 -11.13
C GLN A 174 -7.75 4.94 -11.19
N ASP A 175 -6.74 5.20 -12.01
CA ASP A 175 -6.26 6.54 -12.31
C ASP A 175 -7.12 7.16 -13.43
N LYS A 176 -8.35 7.58 -13.11
CA LYS A 176 -9.29 8.16 -14.08
C LYS A 176 -9.23 9.68 -14.20
N GLY A 177 -8.03 10.26 -14.24
CA GLY A 177 -7.83 11.65 -14.68
C GLY A 177 -7.57 12.73 -13.62
N PRO A 178 -7.83 12.56 -12.30
CA PRO A 178 -7.37 13.54 -11.30
C PRO A 178 -5.85 13.65 -11.19
N ALA A 179 -5.10 12.59 -11.54
CA ALA A 179 -3.62 12.64 -11.53
C ALA A 179 -3.04 13.60 -12.56
N ILE A 180 -3.76 13.86 -13.64
CA ILE A 180 -3.38 14.84 -14.66
C ILE A 180 -3.41 16.27 -14.08
N LEU A 181 -4.31 16.55 -13.14
CA LEU A 181 -4.42 17.86 -12.49
C LEU A 181 -3.30 18.12 -11.47
N LEU A 182 -2.70 17.07 -10.90
CA LEU A 182 -1.55 17.21 -9.99
C LEU A 182 -0.23 17.39 -10.74
N LYS A 183 -0.11 16.89 -11.98
CA LYS A 183 1.06 17.07 -12.87
C LYS A 183 1.09 18.44 -13.56
N GLY A 184 0.82 19.51 -12.83
CA GLY A 184 0.68 20.88 -13.35
C GLY A 184 1.74 21.22 -14.41
N GLY A 185 1.31 21.86 -15.51
CA GLY A 185 2.15 22.15 -16.66
C GLY A 185 3.46 22.88 -16.33
N GLU A 186 4.42 22.75 -17.25
CA GLU A 186 5.89 22.97 -17.16
C GLU A 186 6.40 24.28 -16.50
N ASP A 187 5.53 25.21 -16.12
CA ASP A 187 5.87 26.58 -15.69
C ASP A 187 5.46 26.96 -14.25
N LYS A 188 4.92 26.04 -13.44
CA LYS A 188 4.67 26.28 -12.02
C LYS A 188 5.63 25.44 -11.19
N GLN A 189 6.46 26.08 -10.36
CA GLN A 189 7.18 25.42 -9.26
C GLN A 189 6.28 24.33 -8.68
N ASP A 190 6.67 23.07 -8.79
CA ASP A 190 5.81 21.90 -8.56
C ASP A 190 5.10 22.00 -7.21
N ILE A 191 3.88 22.55 -7.23
CA ILE A 191 3.10 22.81 -6.03
C ILE A 191 2.75 21.48 -5.36
N PHE A 192 2.93 20.32 -6.01
CA PHE A 192 2.58 19.00 -5.51
C PHE A 192 3.75 18.00 -5.50
N ASN A 193 5.01 18.46 -5.42
CA ASN A 193 6.20 17.60 -5.50
C ASN A 193 6.23 16.39 -4.55
N ASN A 194 5.66 16.52 -3.36
CA ASN A 194 5.61 15.44 -2.36
C ASN A 194 4.29 14.65 -2.38
N LEU A 195 3.39 14.91 -3.33
CA LEU A 195 2.09 14.24 -3.45
C LEU A 195 2.05 13.39 -4.72
N HIS A 196 1.92 12.09 -4.54
CA HIS A 196 1.94 11.11 -5.62
C HIS A 196 0.60 10.38 -5.69
N ILE A 197 0.15 10.03 -6.89
CA ILE A 197 -1.00 9.15 -7.11
C ILE A 197 -0.51 7.81 -7.62
N PHE A 198 -1.08 6.74 -7.07
CA PHE A 198 -0.80 5.36 -7.41
C PHE A 198 -2.10 4.65 -7.80
N GLY A 199 -2.24 4.32 -9.08
CA GLY A 199 -3.38 3.56 -9.61
C GLY A 199 -3.16 2.05 -9.46
N ILE A 200 -3.96 1.39 -8.63
CA ILE A 200 -3.76 -0.03 -8.29
C ILE A 200 -3.92 -0.92 -9.53
N LEU A 201 -4.97 -0.71 -10.34
CA LEU A 201 -5.24 -1.57 -11.49
C LEU A 201 -4.22 -1.34 -12.62
N GLU A 202 -3.77 -0.12 -12.84
CA GLU A 202 -2.77 0.22 -13.84
C GLU A 202 -1.43 -0.48 -13.58
N HIS A 203 -1.08 -0.66 -12.30
CA HIS A 203 0.17 -1.30 -11.89
C HIS A 203 0.04 -2.83 -11.72
N THR A 204 -1.16 -3.34 -11.44
CA THR A 204 -1.37 -4.78 -11.17
C THR A 204 -1.93 -5.58 -12.35
N CYS A 205 -2.67 -4.94 -13.26
CA CYS A 205 -3.22 -5.57 -14.46
C CYS A 205 -2.29 -5.40 -15.67
N THR A 206 -0.99 -5.56 -15.48
CA THR A 206 -0.01 -5.58 -16.58
C THR A 206 0.20 -7.00 -17.08
N PRO A 207 0.45 -7.21 -18.39
CA PRO A 207 0.68 -8.54 -18.94
C PRO A 207 1.80 -9.31 -18.22
N ASP A 208 2.88 -8.62 -17.85
CA ASP A 208 4.03 -9.21 -17.17
C ASP A 208 3.71 -9.72 -15.75
N LEU A 209 2.79 -9.08 -15.01
CA LEU A 209 2.40 -9.52 -13.67
C LEU A 209 1.40 -10.66 -13.71
N ILE A 210 0.49 -10.67 -14.70
CA ILE A 210 -0.37 -11.82 -14.98
C ILE A 210 0.51 -13.04 -15.31
N SER A 211 1.58 -12.82 -16.09
CA SER A 211 2.53 -13.88 -16.46
C SER A 211 3.43 -14.41 -15.34
N ARG A 212 3.46 -13.74 -14.18
CA ARG A 212 4.26 -14.13 -13.01
C ARG A 212 3.44 -14.80 -11.92
N CYS A 213 2.19 -15.14 -12.18
CA CYS A 213 1.43 -15.97 -11.26
C CYS A 213 2.13 -17.31 -11.03
N THR A 214 2.06 -17.82 -9.79
CA THR A 214 2.86 -18.95 -9.29
C THR A 214 2.77 -20.20 -10.17
N TYR A 215 1.63 -20.40 -10.83
CA TYR A 215 1.40 -21.54 -11.71
C TYR A 215 1.94 -21.35 -13.13
N GLU A 216 2.05 -20.13 -13.67
CA GLU A 216 2.74 -19.88 -14.94
C GLU A 216 4.25 -20.09 -14.79
N ILE A 217 4.82 -19.69 -13.65
CA ILE A 217 6.22 -20.00 -13.31
C ILE A 217 6.42 -21.51 -13.23
N LEU A 218 5.52 -22.25 -12.58
CA LEU A 218 5.56 -23.72 -12.52
C LEU A 218 5.37 -24.37 -13.89
N ALA A 219 4.44 -23.87 -14.71
CA ALA A 219 4.15 -24.40 -16.04
C ALA A 219 5.32 -24.20 -17.00
N ARG A 220 5.98 -23.04 -16.97
CA ARG A 220 7.21 -22.79 -17.74
C ARG A 220 8.36 -23.67 -17.29
N ALA A 221 8.51 -23.90 -15.98
CA ALA A 221 9.52 -24.82 -15.47
C ALA A 221 9.28 -26.27 -15.94
N ILE A 222 8.04 -26.75 -15.90
CA ILE A 222 7.68 -28.10 -16.39
C ILE A 222 7.82 -28.22 -17.91
N HIS A 223 7.46 -27.16 -18.67
CA HIS A 223 7.59 -27.17 -20.12
C HIS A 223 9.06 -27.15 -20.58
N ALA A 224 9.93 -26.43 -19.88
CA ALA A 224 11.37 -26.40 -20.14
C ALA A 224 12.05 -27.76 -19.87
N ASP A 225 11.48 -28.61 -19.02
CA ASP A 225 11.93 -29.99 -18.80
C ASP A 225 11.45 -30.97 -19.90
N TYR A 226 10.54 -30.53 -20.79
CA TYR A 226 9.93 -31.36 -21.83
C TYR A 226 10.40 -31.01 -23.26
N VAL A 227 11.17 -29.93 -23.43
CA VAL A 227 11.76 -29.47 -24.70
C VAL A 227 13.28 -29.58 -24.64
#